data_AF-A0A7J6U109-F1
#
_entry.id   AF-A0A7J6U109-F1
#
_cell.length_a   1.000
_cell.length_b   1.000
_cell.length_c   1.000
_cell.angle_alpha   90.00
_cell.angle_beta   90.00
_cell.angle_gamma   90.00
#
_symmetry.space_group_name_H-M   'P 1'
#
loop_
_entity.id
_entity.type
_entity.pdbx_description
1 polymer ?
#
loop_
_entity_poly.entity_id
_entity_poly.type
_entity_poly.pdbx_seq_one_letter_code
_entity_poly.pdbx_strand_id
1 'polypeptide(L)'
;MFVDSYSYLIAATIVTIAAAVVGRILFMTIVGSSKKSSGPRPMTWMEEHMFLCDCFPKEANLPPTCNVINCAVLFKDSMPDRKSIDKLIKEKLLSFTRFSCVPDVKSHSWKPVAIDISEHVFTSDPLESREALEEKIEKIINVPLPTDKPLWQIHLLPAAPGAQQKDCVLFRSHHTLGDGIS
;
A
#
# COMPACT_ATOMS: atom_id res chain seq x y z
N MET A 1 6.44 -58.76 -25.90
CA MET A 1 6.22 -58.34 -24.50
C MET A 1 7.07 -57.11 -24.19
N PHE A 2 6.65 -55.89 -24.56
CA PHE A 2 7.35 -54.65 -24.19
C PHE A 2 6.41 -53.42 -24.08
N VAL A 3 5.09 -53.62 -23.97
CA VAL A 3 4.11 -52.52 -24.08
C VAL A 3 3.57 -52.06 -22.71
N ASP A 4 3.80 -52.80 -21.62
CA ASP A 4 3.13 -52.51 -20.35
C ASP A 4 3.88 -51.53 -19.44
N SER A 5 5.22 -51.49 -19.44
CA SER A 5 5.96 -50.68 -18.45
C SER A 5 5.90 -49.16 -18.69
N TYR A 6 5.83 -48.70 -19.95
CA TYR A 6 5.78 -47.27 -20.27
C TYR A 6 4.40 -46.66 -20.03
N SER A 7 3.34 -47.45 -20.20
CA SER A 7 1.95 -47.01 -20.00
C SER A 7 1.68 -46.62 -18.54
N TYR A 8 2.21 -47.39 -17.58
CA TYR A 8 2.14 -47.04 -16.16
C TYR A 8 2.93 -45.78 -15.81
N LEU A 9 4.12 -45.61 -16.41
CA LEU A 9 4.95 -44.44 -16.15
C LEU A 9 4.29 -43.15 -16.67
N ILE A 10 3.65 -43.22 -17.85
CA ILE A 10 2.90 -42.11 -18.43
C ILE A 10 1.68 -41.78 -17.56
N ALA A 11 0.91 -42.80 -17.15
CA ALA A 11 -0.25 -42.60 -16.28
C ALA A 11 0.13 -41.98 -14.92
N ALA A 12 1.20 -42.47 -14.28
CA ALA A 12 1.71 -41.93 -13.02
C ALA A 12 2.18 -40.48 -13.16
N THR A 13 2.81 -40.14 -14.29
CA THR A 13 3.26 -38.77 -14.57
C THR A 13 2.07 -37.83 -14.76
N ILE A 14 1.04 -38.25 -15.51
CA ILE A 14 -0.18 -37.45 -15.71
C ILE A 14 -0.90 -37.21 -14.38
N VAL A 15 -1.05 -38.23 -13.55
CA VAL A 15 -1.69 -38.11 -12.22
C VAL A 15 -0.90 -37.16 -11.32
N THR A 16 0.43 -37.25 -11.34
CA THR A 16 1.29 -36.37 -10.54
C THR A 16 1.18 -34.90 -10.99
N ILE A 17 1.19 -34.65 -12.30
CA ILE A 17 1.00 -33.29 -12.84
C ILE A 17 -0.38 -32.77 -12.51
N ALA A 18 -1.43 -33.58 -12.66
CA ALA A 18 -2.80 -33.20 -12.32
C ALA A 18 -2.93 -32.86 -10.82
N ALA A 19 -2.37 -33.68 -9.93
CA ALA A 19 -2.35 -33.42 -8.50
C ALA A 19 -1.59 -32.14 -8.15
N ALA A 20 -0.46 -31.87 -8.80
CA ALA A 20 0.31 -30.63 -8.61
C ALA A 20 -0.45 -29.39 -9.09
N VAL A 21 -1.16 -29.47 -10.22
CA VAL A 21 -1.98 -28.36 -10.75
C VAL A 21 -3.18 -28.11 -9.83
N VAL A 22 -3.91 -29.15 -9.43
CA VAL A 22 -5.05 -29.05 -8.51
C VAL A 22 -4.60 -28.51 -7.15
N GLY A 23 -3.48 -29.00 -6.62
CA GLY A 23 -2.89 -28.51 -5.38
C GLY A 23 -2.51 -27.03 -5.46
N ARG A 24 -1.95 -26.58 -6.59
CA ARG A 24 -1.61 -25.17 -6.83
C ARG A 24 -2.86 -24.28 -6.92
N ILE A 25 -3.91 -24.74 -7.60
CA ILE A 25 -5.19 -24.03 -7.70
C ILE A 25 -5.86 -23.93 -6.33
N LEU A 26 -5.92 -25.03 -5.58
CA LEU A 26 -6.45 -25.04 -4.20
C LEU A 26 -5.65 -24.11 -3.29
N PHE A 27 -4.31 -24.19 -3.34
CA PHE A 27 -3.45 -23.29 -2.58
C PHE A 27 -3.69 -21.82 -2.94
N MET A 28 -3.79 -21.48 -4.23
CA MET A 28 -4.10 -20.12 -4.67
C MET A 28 -5.51 -19.68 -4.25
N THR A 29 -6.48 -20.59 -4.19
CA THR A 29 -7.85 -20.27 -3.78
C THR A 29 -7.94 -20.07 -2.25
N ILE A 30 -7.25 -20.91 -1.48
CA ILE A 30 -7.20 -20.85 -0.02
C ILE A 30 -6.39 -19.64 0.46
N VAL A 31 -5.21 -19.41 -0.13
CA VAL A 31 -4.34 -18.27 0.19
C VAL A 31 -4.89 -16.96 -0.38
N GLY A 32 -5.54 -17.00 -1.55
CA GLY A 32 -6.25 -15.86 -2.12
C GLY A 32 -7.50 -15.47 -1.34
N SER A 33 -8.11 -16.42 -0.63
CA SER A 33 -9.16 -16.17 0.36
C SER A 33 -8.57 -15.77 1.71
N SER A 34 -7.76 -14.71 1.74
CA SER A 34 -7.60 -13.94 2.98
C SER A 34 -8.98 -13.41 3.34
N LYS A 35 -9.67 -14.09 4.27
CA LYS A 35 -10.93 -13.60 4.82
C LYS A 35 -10.63 -12.22 5.38
N LYS A 36 -11.12 -11.17 4.71
CA LYS A 36 -11.25 -9.85 5.32
C LYS A 36 -12.11 -10.06 6.56
N SER A 37 -11.47 -10.08 7.73
CA SER A 37 -12.13 -10.05 9.03
C SER A 37 -13.18 -8.96 8.99
N SER A 38 -14.46 -9.34 8.97
CA SER A 38 -15.59 -8.42 8.85
C SER A 38 -15.93 -7.72 10.17
N GLY A 39 -15.12 -7.91 11.21
CA GLY A 39 -15.26 -7.23 12.50
C GLY A 39 -14.25 -6.09 12.67
N PRO A 40 -14.55 -5.10 13.54
CA PRO A 40 -13.58 -4.10 13.96
C PRO A 40 -12.36 -4.81 14.53
N ARG A 41 -11.18 -4.50 13.98
CA ARG A 41 -9.91 -5.02 14.51
C ARG A 41 -9.49 -4.11 15.67
N PRO A 42 -9.21 -4.61 16.88
CA PRO A 42 -8.70 -3.74 17.94
C PRO A 42 -7.36 -3.11 17.51
N MET A 43 -7.15 -1.85 17.90
CA MET A 43 -5.86 -1.20 17.78
C MET A 43 -4.93 -1.72 18.86
N THR A 44 -3.65 -1.83 18.54
CA THR A 44 -2.63 -1.99 19.57
C THR A 44 -2.45 -0.67 20.31
N TRP A 45 -1.92 -0.75 21.54
CA TRP A 45 -1.54 0.43 22.32
C TRP A 45 -0.64 1.38 21.51
N MET A 46 0.36 0.84 20.81
CA MET A 46 1.27 1.66 19.99
C MET A 46 0.57 2.30 18.79
N GLU A 47 -0.33 1.58 18.10
CA GLU A 47 -1.11 2.14 16.97
C GLU A 47 -1.94 3.35 17.43
N GLU A 48 -2.58 3.25 18.59
CA GLU A 48 -3.42 4.30 19.16
C GLU A 48 -2.60 5.51 19.63
N HIS A 49 -1.54 5.29 20.40
CA HIS A 49 -0.69 6.37 20.91
C HIS A 49 0.11 7.08 19.79
N MET A 50 0.50 6.35 18.73
CA MET A 50 1.05 6.98 17.53
C MET A 50 0.02 7.88 16.83
N PHE A 51 -1.24 7.43 16.73
CA PHE A 51 -2.33 8.25 16.16
C PHE A 51 -2.64 9.50 17.00
N LEU A 52 -2.59 9.38 18.34
CA LEU A 52 -2.82 10.50 19.26
C LEU A 52 -1.64 11.49 19.33
N CYS A 53 -0.50 11.16 18.71
CA CYS A 53 0.73 11.95 18.76
C CYS A 53 1.22 12.22 20.20
N ASP A 54 0.93 11.33 21.15
CA ASP A 54 1.23 11.53 22.57
C ASP A 54 2.46 10.76 23.06
N CYS A 55 3.19 10.12 22.13
CA CYS A 55 4.48 9.48 22.39
C CYS A 55 5.58 10.49 22.72
N PHE A 56 5.38 11.78 22.39
CA PHE A 56 6.28 12.87 22.71
C PHE A 56 5.68 13.77 23.80
N PRO A 57 6.52 14.40 24.66
CA PRO A 57 6.06 15.40 25.62
C PRO A 57 5.30 16.54 24.91
N LYS A 58 4.19 16.99 25.50
CA LYS A 58 3.33 18.04 24.91
C LYS A 58 4.08 19.35 24.72
N GLU A 59 5.09 19.59 25.56
CA GLU A 59 5.97 20.75 25.55
C GLU A 59 6.80 20.84 24.25
N ALA A 60 7.02 19.72 23.56
CA ALA A 60 7.74 19.70 22.30
C ALA A 60 6.97 20.36 21.15
N ASN A 61 5.64 20.54 21.29
CA ASN A 61 4.77 21.21 20.32
C ASN A 61 5.00 20.75 18.87
N LEU A 62 5.10 19.44 18.69
CA LEU A 62 5.39 18.86 17.38
C LEU A 62 4.17 18.98 16.46
N PRO A 63 4.37 19.30 15.16
CA PRO A 63 3.28 19.32 14.21
C PRO A 63 2.74 17.90 13.98
N PRO A 64 1.45 17.71 13.65
CA PRO A 64 0.89 16.38 13.37
C PRO A 64 1.59 15.63 12.23
N THR A 65 2.30 16.34 11.37
CA THR A 65 3.11 15.77 10.28
C THR A 65 4.32 14.98 10.77
N CYS A 66 4.73 15.11 12.04
CA CYS A 66 5.86 14.38 12.61
C CYS A 66 5.65 12.85 12.60
N ASN A 67 4.40 12.40 12.64
CA ASN A 67 4.02 11.00 12.59
C ASN A 67 3.64 10.54 11.17
N VAL A 68 4.10 11.24 10.14
CA VAL A 68 3.88 10.84 8.74
C VAL A 68 5.20 10.36 8.13
N ILE A 69 5.23 9.10 7.73
CA ILE A 69 6.32 8.49 6.97
C ILE A 69 6.13 8.87 5.51
N ASN A 70 7.17 9.42 4.90
CA ASN A 70 7.18 9.82 3.51
C ASN A 70 8.27 9.03 2.77
N CYS A 71 7.91 8.42 1.65
CA CYS A 71 8.81 7.66 0.79
C CYS A 71 8.71 8.19 -0.65
N ALA A 72 9.81 8.72 -1.16
CA ALA A 72 9.91 9.15 -2.55
C ALA A 72 10.61 8.08 -3.38
N VAL A 73 9.91 7.58 -4.41
CA VAL A 73 10.43 6.61 -5.36
C VAL A 73 10.69 7.32 -6.68
N LEU A 74 11.96 7.36 -7.09
CA LEU A 74 12.38 7.95 -8.36
C LEU A 74 12.48 6.86 -9.42
N PHE A 75 11.84 7.07 -10.57
CA PHE A 75 11.83 6.11 -11.67
C PHE A 75 12.94 6.43 -12.67
N LYS A 76 13.71 5.41 -13.07
CA LYS A 76 14.78 5.59 -14.06
C LYS A 76 14.21 6.00 -15.42
N ASP A 77 13.13 5.33 -15.81
CA ASP A 77 12.37 5.53 -17.04
C ASP A 77 11.06 6.27 -16.69
N SER A 78 9.93 5.89 -17.28
CA SER A 78 8.61 6.45 -16.91
C SER A 78 8.03 5.80 -15.66
N MET A 79 7.36 6.60 -14.81
CA MET A 79 6.54 6.04 -13.74
C MET A 79 5.32 5.26 -14.28
N PRO A 80 4.75 4.32 -13.50
CA PRO A 80 3.55 3.60 -13.90
C PRO A 80 2.36 4.53 -14.12
N ASP A 81 1.49 4.17 -15.06
CA ASP A 81 0.27 4.92 -15.32
C ASP A 81 -0.74 4.80 -14.16
N ARG A 82 -1.66 5.76 -14.09
CA ARG A 82 -2.68 5.83 -13.03
C ARG A 82 -3.49 4.54 -12.89
N LYS A 83 -3.87 3.87 -13.98
CA LYS A 83 -4.69 2.66 -13.91
C LYS A 83 -3.91 1.49 -13.33
N SER A 84 -2.63 1.38 -13.68
CA SER A 84 -1.73 0.37 -13.11
C SER A 84 -1.55 0.57 -11.60
N ILE A 85 -1.43 1.82 -11.15
CA ILE A 85 -1.34 2.17 -9.72
C ILE A 85 -2.65 1.84 -8.99
N ASP A 86 -3.80 2.25 -9.55
CA ASP A 86 -5.11 1.94 -8.97
C ASP A 86 -5.34 0.43 -8.83
N LYS A 87 -4.89 -0.35 -9.83
CA LYS A 87 -4.92 -1.81 -9.79
C LYS A 87 -4.04 -2.37 -8.67
N LEU A 88 -2.80 -1.90 -8.57
CA LEU A 88 -1.86 -2.33 -7.52
C LEU A 88 -2.41 -2.02 -6.12
N ILE A 89 -3.02 -0.85 -5.93
CA ILE A 89 -3.68 -0.46 -4.68
C ILE A 89 -4.77 -1.46 -4.33
N LYS A 90 -5.69 -1.73 -5.26
CA LYS A 90 -6.82 -2.66 -5.04
C LYS A 90 -6.35 -4.09 -4.72
N GLU A 91 -5.35 -4.58 -5.43
CA GLU A 91 -4.88 -5.97 -5.33
C GLU A 91 -3.93 -6.20 -4.16
N LYS A 92 -3.13 -5.20 -3.79
CA LYS A 92 -2.05 -5.35 -2.79
C LYS A 92 -2.27 -4.48 -1.57
N LEU A 93 -2.35 -3.17 -1.73
CA LEU A 93 -2.42 -2.25 -0.59
C LEU A 93 -3.70 -2.47 0.24
N LEU A 94 -4.85 -2.58 -0.42
CA LEU A 94 -6.16 -2.80 0.22
C LEU A 94 -6.41 -4.24 0.68
N SER A 95 -5.43 -5.14 0.49
CA SER A 95 -5.44 -6.46 1.13
C SER A 95 -5.12 -6.36 2.62
N PHE A 96 -4.39 -5.31 3.03
CA PHE A 96 -4.11 -5.00 4.42
C PHE A 96 -5.25 -4.20 5.04
N THR A 97 -5.86 -4.73 6.11
CA THR A 97 -7.03 -4.13 6.77
C THR A 97 -6.82 -2.66 7.15
N ARG A 98 -5.63 -2.30 7.67
CA ARG A 98 -5.29 -0.94 8.15
C ARG A 98 -5.43 0.14 7.07
N PHE A 99 -5.09 -0.18 5.82
CA PHE A 99 -5.20 0.76 4.69
C PHE A 99 -6.64 0.96 4.21
N SER A 100 -7.59 0.18 4.75
CA SER A 100 -9.03 0.27 4.49
C SER A 100 -9.85 0.67 5.70
N CYS A 101 -9.19 1.19 6.74
CA CYS A 101 -9.83 1.56 8.00
C CYS A 101 -9.43 2.97 8.43
N VAL A 102 -10.24 3.53 9.32
CA VAL A 102 -9.95 4.75 10.08
C VAL A 102 -9.76 4.37 11.55
N PRO A 103 -8.78 4.94 12.27
CA PRO A 103 -8.64 4.77 13.72
C PRO A 103 -9.85 5.32 14.46
N ASP A 104 -10.44 4.52 15.36
CA ASP A 104 -11.46 4.98 16.31
C ASP A 104 -10.95 4.78 17.74
N VAL A 105 -10.41 5.86 18.29
CA VAL A 105 -9.86 5.91 19.66
C VAL A 105 -10.92 5.62 20.71
N LYS A 106 -12.20 5.97 20.48
CA LYS A 106 -13.26 5.74 21.48
C LYS A 106 -13.57 4.26 21.65
N SER A 107 -13.47 3.49 20.58
CA SER A 107 -13.68 2.04 20.59
C SER A 107 -12.38 1.24 20.62
N HIS A 108 -11.22 1.91 20.70
CA HIS A 108 -9.89 1.32 20.61
C HIS A 108 -9.75 0.37 19.41
N SER A 109 -10.33 0.74 18.25
CA SER A 109 -10.44 -0.17 17.11
C SER A 109 -10.25 0.50 15.74
N TRP A 110 -9.88 -0.31 14.76
CA TRP A 110 -9.85 0.03 13.35
C TRP A 110 -11.25 -0.14 12.76
N LYS A 111 -11.85 0.96 12.32
CA LYS A 111 -13.18 0.97 11.71
C LYS A 111 -13.07 0.87 10.18
N PRO A 112 -13.58 -0.19 9.54
CA PRO A 112 -13.58 -0.29 8.09
C PRO A 112 -14.41 0.81 7.43
N VAL A 113 -13.91 1.33 6.31
CA VAL A 113 -14.61 2.34 5.51
C VAL A 113 -14.59 1.97 4.03
N ALA A 114 -15.58 2.48 3.28
CA ALA A 114 -15.51 2.44 1.82
C ALA A 114 -14.43 3.41 1.36
N ILE A 115 -13.57 2.97 0.44
CA ILE A 115 -12.44 3.77 -0.04
C ILE A 115 -12.75 4.26 -1.44
N ASP A 116 -12.63 5.57 -1.63
CA ASP A 116 -12.49 6.17 -2.95
C ASP A 116 -11.02 6.45 -3.23
N ILE A 117 -10.42 5.69 -4.16
CA ILE A 117 -9.00 5.82 -4.52
C ILE A 117 -8.69 7.22 -5.08
N SER A 118 -9.67 7.90 -5.68
CA SER A 118 -9.47 9.25 -6.21
C SER A 118 -9.16 10.28 -5.12
N GLU A 119 -9.58 10.03 -3.87
CA GLU A 119 -9.27 10.88 -2.72
C GLU A 119 -7.90 10.61 -2.08
N HIS A 120 -7.19 9.57 -2.52
CA HIS A 120 -5.88 9.18 -1.98
C HIS A 120 -4.76 9.27 -3.02
N VAL A 121 -5.08 9.21 -4.31
CA VAL A 121 -4.10 9.25 -5.40
C VAL A 121 -4.22 10.54 -6.20
N PHE A 122 -3.22 11.40 -6.04
CA PHE A 122 -3.15 12.71 -6.66
C PHE A 122 -2.10 12.72 -7.76
N THR A 123 -2.31 13.52 -8.80
CA THR A 123 -1.33 13.71 -9.88
C THR A 123 -1.10 15.19 -10.05
N SER A 124 0.16 15.61 -10.01
CA SER A 124 0.52 17.01 -10.29
C SER A 124 0.63 17.25 -11.79
N ASP A 125 0.63 18.53 -12.16
CA ASP A 125 1.17 18.94 -13.45
C ASP A 125 2.64 18.50 -13.56
N PRO A 126 3.14 18.28 -14.80
CA PRO A 126 4.54 17.98 -15.04
C PRO A 126 5.45 19.07 -14.46
N LEU A 127 6.52 18.62 -13.80
CA LEU A 127 7.48 19.48 -13.13
C LEU A 127 8.65 19.77 -14.06
N GLU A 128 9.08 21.02 -14.14
CA GLU A 128 10.09 21.46 -15.12
C GLU A 128 11.54 21.26 -14.67
N SER A 129 11.78 21.10 -13.36
CA SER A 129 13.14 20.98 -12.81
C SER A 129 13.20 20.13 -11.54
N ARG A 130 14.43 19.86 -11.08
CA ARG A 130 14.66 19.17 -9.81
C ARG A 130 14.19 20.00 -8.61
N GLU A 131 14.40 21.31 -8.66
CA GLU A 131 14.00 22.26 -7.62
C GLU A 131 12.47 22.32 -7.52
N ALA A 132 11.77 22.34 -8.67
CA ALA A 132 10.31 22.28 -8.69
C ALA A 132 9.77 20.98 -8.04
N LEU A 133 10.47 19.86 -8.25
CA LEU A 133 10.14 18.60 -7.58
C LEU A 133 10.36 18.66 -6.06
N GLU A 134 11.48 19.23 -5.61
CA GLU A 134 11.77 19.38 -4.17
C GLU A 134 10.75 20.29 -3.49
N GLU A 135 10.46 21.45 -4.08
CA GLU A 135 9.46 22.39 -3.58
C GLU A 135 8.06 21.74 -3.52
N LYS A 136 7.70 20.96 -4.53
CA LYS A 136 6.43 20.24 -4.56
C LYS A 136 6.35 19.19 -3.46
N ILE A 137 7.40 18.40 -3.27
CA ILE A 137 7.48 17.41 -2.18
C ILE A 137 7.39 18.11 -0.83
N GLU A 138 8.15 19.18 -0.61
CA GLU A 138 8.15 19.97 0.63
C GLU A 138 6.75 20.49 0.97
N LYS A 139 6.05 21.05 -0.02
CA LYS A 139 4.66 21.50 0.15
C LYS A 139 3.74 20.36 0.55
N ILE A 140 3.90 19.18 -0.04
CA ILE A 140 3.05 18.02 0.26
C ILE A 140 3.34 17.50 1.67
N ILE A 141 4.61 17.25 2.03
CA ILE A 141 4.97 16.58 3.30
C ILE A 141 4.61 17.43 4.54
N ASN A 142 4.56 18.76 4.39
CA ASN A 142 4.16 19.69 5.44
C ASN A 142 2.63 19.79 5.66
N VAL A 143 1.82 19.09 4.87
CA VAL A 143 0.37 19.03 5.06
C VAL A 143 -0.01 17.78 5.87
N PRO A 144 -0.71 17.90 7.01
CA PRO A 144 -1.21 16.76 7.77
C PRO A 144 -2.12 15.85 6.96
N LEU A 145 -2.12 14.56 7.28
CA LEU A 145 -3.08 13.63 6.69
C LEU A 145 -4.48 13.83 7.30
N PRO A 146 -5.54 13.83 6.48
CA PRO A 146 -6.91 13.95 6.96
C PRO A 146 -7.32 12.70 7.77
N THR A 147 -7.92 12.91 8.95
CA THR A 147 -8.22 11.85 9.93
C THR A 147 -9.59 11.21 9.75
N ASP A 148 -10.40 11.70 8.81
CA ASP A 148 -11.73 11.17 8.45
C ASP A 148 -11.67 10.06 7.39
N LYS A 149 -10.48 9.78 6.85
CA LYS A 149 -10.22 8.76 5.84
C LYS A 149 -8.97 7.93 6.18
N PRO A 150 -8.72 6.79 5.50
CA PRO A 150 -7.52 6.00 5.73
C PRO A 150 -6.24 6.85 5.59
N LEU A 151 -5.33 6.73 6.55
CA LEU A 151 -4.23 7.68 6.75
C LEU A 151 -3.03 7.45 5.80
N TRP A 152 -3.28 7.43 4.50
CA TRP A 152 -2.25 7.29 3.47
C TRP A 152 -2.61 8.06 2.21
N GLN A 153 -1.60 8.46 1.44
CA GLN A 153 -1.74 9.14 0.15
C GLN A 153 -0.61 8.71 -0.79
N ILE A 154 -0.89 8.75 -2.10
CA ILE A 154 0.09 8.58 -3.17
C ILE A 154 0.02 9.81 -4.05
N HIS A 155 1.16 10.45 -4.29
CA HIS A 155 1.29 11.60 -5.18
C HIS A 155 2.16 11.22 -6.38
N LEU A 156 1.61 11.36 -7.57
CA LEU A 156 2.29 11.12 -8.84
C LEU A 156 2.83 12.46 -9.34
N LEU A 157 4.15 12.56 -9.47
CA LEU A 157 4.88 13.78 -9.79
C LEU A 157 5.68 13.56 -11.08
N PRO A 158 5.03 13.73 -12.25
CA PRO A 158 5.70 13.53 -13.54
C PRO A 158 6.75 14.61 -13.80
N ALA A 159 7.83 14.24 -14.47
CA ALA A 159 8.79 15.18 -15.06
C ALA A 159 8.25 15.70 -16.40
N ALA A 160 8.49 16.99 -16.67
CA ALA A 160 8.17 17.58 -17.97
C ALA A 160 9.06 17.00 -19.08
N PRO A 161 8.59 16.94 -20.34
CA PRO A 161 9.39 16.47 -21.46
C PRO A 161 10.71 17.23 -21.60
N GLY A 162 11.82 16.50 -21.59
CA GLY A 162 13.17 17.10 -21.70
C GLY A 162 13.76 17.62 -20.39
N ALA A 163 13.02 17.53 -19.29
CA ALA A 163 13.53 17.89 -17.97
C ALA A 163 14.55 16.85 -17.46
N GLN A 164 15.48 17.30 -16.62
CA GLN A 164 16.61 16.47 -16.17
C GLN A 164 16.26 15.55 -15.00
N GLN A 165 15.27 15.93 -14.19
CA GLN A 165 14.79 15.12 -13.07
C GLN A 165 13.99 13.91 -13.56
N LYS A 166 13.77 12.99 -12.63
CA LYS A 166 13.00 11.76 -12.86
C LYS A 166 11.57 11.91 -12.40
N ASP A 167 10.68 11.13 -13.01
CA ASP A 167 9.34 10.93 -12.46
C ASP A 167 9.45 10.44 -11.01
N CYS A 168 8.59 10.96 -10.15
CA CYS A 168 8.58 10.63 -8.75
C CYS A 168 7.18 10.17 -8.32
N VAL A 169 7.14 9.09 -7.54
CA VAL A 169 5.96 8.72 -6.76
C VAL A 169 6.28 8.96 -5.29
N LEU A 170 5.52 9.85 -4.66
CA LEU A 170 5.62 10.12 -3.23
C LEU A 170 4.49 9.37 -2.51
N PHE A 171 4.85 8.33 -1.78
CA PHE A 171 3.96 7.62 -0.87
C PHE A 171 4.06 8.22 0.53
N ARG A 172 2.91 8.45 1.15
CA ARG A 172 2.81 9.02 2.48
C ARG A 172 1.89 8.16 3.32
N SER A 173 2.30 7.83 4.52
CA SER A 173 1.53 6.98 5.42
C SER A 173 1.73 7.42 6.87
N HIS A 174 0.66 7.49 7.65
CA HIS A 174 0.78 7.78 9.07
C HIS A 174 1.43 6.59 9.80
N HIS A 175 2.25 6.88 10.81
CA HIS A 175 3.04 5.91 11.58
C HIS A 175 2.18 4.92 12.40
N THR A 176 0.87 5.19 12.51
CA THR A 176 -0.13 4.27 13.08
C THR A 176 -0.42 3.09 12.16
N LEU A 177 -0.21 3.24 10.84
CA LEU A 177 -0.42 2.17 9.86
C LEU A 177 0.76 1.21 9.78
N GLY A 178 1.96 1.68 10.11
CA GLY A 178 3.20 0.92 9.99
C GLY A 178 4.43 1.76 10.30
N ASP A 179 5.59 1.12 10.25
CA ASP A 179 6.92 1.71 10.41
C ASP A 179 7.68 1.74 9.07
N GLY A 180 8.96 2.11 9.09
CA GLY A 180 9.79 2.12 7.89
C GLY A 180 10.25 0.75 7.38
N ILE A 181 9.99 -0.35 8.11
CA ILE A 181 10.32 -1.72 7.69
C ILE A 181 9.16 -2.36 6.92
N SER A 182 7.93 -2.00 7.30
CA SER A 182 6.67 -2.47 6.71
C SER A 182 6.53 -2.10 5.23
#